data_AF-A0AAD5MDM9-F1
#
_entry.id   AF-A0AAD5MDM9-F1
#
_cell.length_a   1.000
_cell.length_b   1.000
_cell.length_c   1.000
_cell.angle_alpha   90.00
_cell.angle_beta   90.00
_cell.angle_gamma   90.00
#
_symmetry.space_group_name_H-M   'P 1'
#
loop_
_entity.id
_entity.type
_entity.pdbx_description
1 polymer ?
#
loop_
_entity_poly.entity_id
_entity_poly.type
_entity_poly.pdbx_seq_one_letter_code
_entity_poly.pdbx_strand_id
1 'polypeptide(L)'
;MVLPRKLTQAIEKKQEARSSGFSLFRKRVDTSNAETLQKYKEIVSWPFLELRSRLQRDEITAVEALEAYVWKAMEVQQRLNCCMEVIKEVHLSEIGHLFSVTATAVYFQAFGVAAEADKKWSGVESKPPMYGIPFSVKGNFYV
;
A
#
# COMPACT_ATOMS: atom_id res chain seq x y z
N MET A 1 -9.79 -18.25 -31.13
CA MET A 1 -8.33 -18.38 -30.97
C MET A 1 -8.07 -19.06 -29.64
N VAL A 2 -7.52 -20.28 -29.62
CA VAL A 2 -7.27 -21.03 -28.36
C VAL A 2 -5.85 -20.73 -27.90
N LEU A 3 -5.69 -20.19 -26.69
CA LEU A 3 -4.38 -19.90 -26.12
C LEU A 3 -3.64 -21.20 -25.75
N PRO A 4 -2.33 -21.30 -26.00
CA PRO A 4 -1.49 -22.38 -25.50
C PRO A 4 -1.61 -22.55 -23.99
N ARG A 5 -1.74 -23.80 -23.51
CA ARG A 5 -1.96 -24.13 -22.08
C ARG A 5 -0.99 -23.43 -21.12
N LYS A 6 0.29 -23.30 -21.49
CA LYS A 6 1.31 -22.61 -20.68
C LYS A 6 1.01 -21.11 -20.50
N LEU A 7 0.49 -20.45 -21.53
CA LEU A 7 0.12 -19.03 -21.47
C LEU A 7 -1.12 -18.83 -20.60
N THR A 8 -2.12 -19.70 -20.73
CA THR A 8 -3.31 -19.69 -19.89
C THR A 8 -2.96 -19.83 -18.41
N GLN A 9 -2.11 -20.80 -18.07
CA GLN A 9 -1.63 -21.00 -16.68
C GLN A 9 -0.86 -19.78 -16.14
N ALA A 10 -0.04 -19.13 -16.97
CA ALA A 10 0.68 -17.94 -16.56
C ALA A 10 -0.26 -16.74 -16.29
N ILE A 11 -1.30 -16.57 -17.13
CA ILE A 11 -2.33 -15.54 -16.96
C ILE A 11 -3.11 -15.79 -15.67
N GLU A 12 -3.60 -17.01 -15.45
CA GLU A 12 -4.36 -17.40 -14.25
C GLU A 12 -3.54 -17.13 -12.98
N LYS A 13 -2.28 -17.58 -12.95
CA LYS A 13 -1.38 -17.35 -11.80
C LYS A 13 -1.19 -15.86 -11.52
N LYS A 14 -1.05 -15.03 -12.56
CA LYS A 14 -0.90 -13.57 -12.41
C LYS A 14 -2.20 -12.91 -11.96
N GLN A 15 -3.34 -13.36 -12.47
CA GLN A 15 -4.66 -12.86 -12.05
C GLN A 15 -4.96 -13.22 -10.60
N GLU A 16 -4.61 -14.43 -10.15
CA GLU A 16 -4.77 -14.87 -8.77
C GLU A 16 -3.86 -14.10 -7.80
N ALA A 17 -2.58 -13.91 -8.16
CA ALA A 17 -1.67 -13.09 -7.37
C ALA A 17 -2.16 -11.63 -7.25
N ARG A 18 -2.74 -11.09 -8.33
CA ARG A 18 -3.33 -9.76 -8.36
C ARG A 18 -4.59 -9.66 -7.50
N SER A 19 -5.52 -10.61 -7.65
CA SER A 19 -6.80 -10.60 -6.92
C SER A 19 -6.60 -10.79 -5.42
N SER A 20 -5.70 -11.70 -5.01
CA SER A 20 -5.34 -11.91 -3.61
C SER A 20 -4.75 -10.64 -2.97
N GLY A 21 -3.80 -9.96 -3.64
CA GLY A 21 -3.24 -8.70 -3.17
C GLY A 21 -4.30 -7.60 -2.96
N PHE A 22 -5.21 -7.44 -3.93
CA PHE A 22 -6.28 -6.45 -3.80
C PHE A 22 -7.33 -6.82 -2.75
N SER A 23 -7.60 -8.10 -2.55
CA SER A 23 -8.52 -8.55 -1.51
C SER A 23 -8.05 -8.11 -0.13
N LEU A 24 -6.74 -8.18 0.11
CA LEU A 24 -6.16 -7.75 1.37
C LEU A 24 -6.30 -6.22 1.51
N PHE A 25 -5.98 -5.44 0.46
CA PHE A 25 -6.05 -3.98 0.52
C PHE A 25 -7.47 -3.51 0.80
N ARG A 26 -8.45 -4.13 0.12
CA ARG A 26 -9.87 -3.89 0.39
C ARG A 26 -10.21 -4.17 1.84
N LYS A 27 -9.88 -5.35 2.36
CA LYS A 27 -10.15 -5.69 3.78
C LYS A 27 -9.58 -4.68 4.77
N ARG A 28 -8.44 -4.05 4.46
CA ARG A 28 -7.82 -3.06 5.35
C ARG A 28 -8.54 -1.71 5.33
N VAL A 29 -8.98 -1.26 4.16
CA VAL A 29 -9.63 0.05 3.97
C VAL A 29 -11.15 -0.03 3.97
N ASP A 30 -11.71 -1.23 4.10
CA ASP A 30 -13.15 -1.48 4.22
C ASP A 30 -13.62 -0.98 5.57
N THR A 31 -14.17 0.23 5.57
CA THR A 31 -14.69 0.89 6.77
C THR A 31 -16.04 1.55 6.45
N SER A 32 -17.00 1.34 7.32
CA SER A 32 -18.31 2.00 7.28
C SER A 32 -18.35 3.29 8.08
N ASN A 33 -17.24 3.68 8.72
CA ASN A 33 -17.17 4.89 9.52
C ASN A 33 -17.13 6.14 8.61
N ALA A 34 -18.17 6.98 8.71
CA ALA A 34 -18.29 8.22 7.95
C ALA A 34 -17.13 9.20 8.23
N GLU A 35 -16.64 9.26 9.47
CA GLU A 35 -15.51 10.15 9.84
C GLU A 35 -14.22 9.72 9.14
N THR A 36 -13.93 8.42 9.15
CA THR A 36 -12.75 7.85 8.48
C THR A 36 -12.83 8.07 6.96
N LEU A 37 -14.00 7.86 6.35
CA LEU A 37 -14.20 8.12 4.93
C LEU A 37 -14.05 9.60 4.58
N GLN A 38 -14.52 10.49 5.46
CA GLN A 38 -14.34 11.93 5.27
C GLN A 38 -12.86 12.32 5.36
N LYS A 39 -12.13 11.77 6.33
CA LYS A 39 -10.67 11.95 6.46
C LYS A 39 -9.93 11.47 5.22
N TYR A 40 -10.28 10.30 4.66
CA TYR A 40 -9.67 9.82 3.42
C TYR A 40 -9.92 10.75 2.24
N LYS A 41 -11.16 11.23 2.08
CA LYS A 41 -11.51 12.20 1.03
C LYS A 41 -10.71 13.50 1.17
N GLU A 42 -10.51 13.96 2.40
CA GLU A 42 -9.72 15.15 2.67
C GLU A 42 -8.26 14.94 2.28
N ILE A 43 -7.63 13.85 2.75
CA ILE A 43 -6.23 13.53 2.47
C ILE A 43 -5.96 13.45 0.97
N VAL A 44 -6.81 12.75 0.20
CA VAL A 44 -6.63 12.59 -1.25
C VAL A 44 -6.95 13.86 -2.06
N SER A 45 -7.60 14.85 -1.44
CA SER A 45 -7.93 16.12 -2.08
C SER A 45 -6.78 17.13 -2.03
N TRP A 46 -5.82 16.94 -1.12
CA TRP A 46 -4.72 17.87 -0.97
C TRP A 46 -3.74 17.83 -2.16
N PRO A 47 -3.18 18.98 -2.57
CA PRO A 47 -2.03 19.01 -3.45
C PRO A 47 -0.83 18.30 -2.83
N PHE A 48 0.06 17.74 -3.66
CA PHE A 48 1.25 17.01 -3.22
C PHE A 48 2.09 17.76 -2.18
N LEU A 49 2.33 19.06 -2.39
CA LEU A 49 3.14 19.88 -1.47
C LEU A 49 2.45 20.08 -0.12
N GLU A 50 1.12 20.12 -0.09
CA GLU A 50 0.35 20.20 1.15
C GLU A 50 0.40 18.87 1.89
N LEU A 51 0.12 17.76 1.22
CA LEU A 51 0.24 16.41 1.79
C LEU A 51 1.62 16.19 2.43
N ARG A 52 2.69 16.53 1.69
CA ARG A 52 4.06 16.46 2.19
C ARG A 52 4.22 17.33 3.43
N SER A 53 3.78 18.58 3.39
CA SER A 53 3.94 19.50 4.53
C SER A 53 3.22 19.00 5.78
N ARG A 54 2.03 18.40 5.63
CA ARG A 54 1.28 17.80 6.75
C ARG A 54 1.98 16.58 7.36
N LEU A 55 2.57 15.71 6.54
CA LEU A 55 3.41 14.59 7.00
C LEU A 55 4.66 15.09 7.74
N GLN A 56 5.29 16.16 7.25
CA GLN A 56 6.43 16.77 7.93
C GLN A 56 6.04 17.35 9.30
N ARG A 57 4.84 17.92 9.42
CA ARG A 57 4.31 18.51 10.67
C ARG A 57 3.63 17.51 11.63
N ASP A 58 3.64 16.20 11.33
CA ASP A 58 2.91 15.16 12.11
C ASP A 58 1.39 15.40 12.22
N GLU A 59 0.79 16.14 11.27
CA GLU A 59 -0.68 16.34 11.24
C GLU A 59 -1.41 15.07 10.77
N ILE A 60 -0.71 14.25 9.99
CA ILE A 60 -1.15 12.93 9.55
C ILE A 60 0.02 11.95 9.65
N THR A 61 -0.29 10.67 9.81
CA THR A 61 0.72 9.60 9.80
C THR A 61 0.94 9.03 8.40
N ALA A 62 2.07 8.34 8.19
CA ALA A 62 2.35 7.60 6.96
C ALA A 62 1.33 6.50 6.73
N VAL A 63 0.88 5.82 7.80
CA VAL A 63 -0.20 4.82 7.72
C VAL A 63 -1.51 5.47 7.25
N GLU A 64 -1.90 6.62 7.81
CA GLU A 64 -3.13 7.31 7.42
C GLU A 64 -3.10 7.78 5.96
N ALA A 65 -1.95 8.31 5.52
CA ALA A 65 -1.75 8.66 4.12
C ALA A 65 -1.89 7.42 3.22
N LEU A 66 -1.25 6.31 3.58
CA LEU A 66 -1.34 5.07 2.81
C LEU A 66 -2.77 4.51 2.77
N GLU A 67 -3.50 4.52 3.89
CA GLU A 67 -4.88 4.03 3.95
C GLU A 67 -5.80 4.85 3.03
N ALA A 68 -5.68 6.18 3.04
CA ALA A 68 -6.47 7.06 2.17
C ALA A 68 -6.18 6.81 0.67
N TYR A 69 -4.91 6.66 0.29
CA TYR A 69 -4.53 6.40 -1.09
C TYR A 69 -4.89 4.97 -1.54
N VAL A 70 -4.78 3.97 -0.67
CA VAL A 70 -5.23 2.60 -0.95
C VAL A 70 -6.74 2.56 -1.13
N TRP A 71 -7.50 3.24 -0.27
CA TRP A 71 -8.95 3.38 -0.42
C TRP A 71 -9.30 3.94 -1.80
N LYS A 72 -8.67 5.06 -2.19
CA LYS A 72 -8.93 5.68 -3.49
C LYS A 72 -8.47 4.80 -4.65
N ALA A 73 -7.32 4.15 -4.53
CA ALA A 73 -6.81 3.24 -5.54
C ALA A 73 -7.75 2.04 -5.74
N MET A 74 -8.33 1.48 -4.68
CA MET A 74 -9.28 0.37 -4.78
C MET A 74 -10.62 0.79 -5.40
N GLU A 75 -11.09 2.01 -5.12
CA GLU A 75 -12.26 2.60 -5.78
C GLU A 75 -12.03 2.74 -7.30
N VAL A 76 -10.89 3.33 -7.69
CA VAL A 76 -10.56 3.60 -9.10
C VAL A 76 -10.19 2.32 -9.86
N GLN A 77 -9.49 1.38 -9.21
CA GLN A 77 -9.09 0.09 -9.78
C GLN A 77 -10.29 -0.73 -10.25
N GLN A 78 -11.43 -0.65 -9.56
CA GLN A 78 -12.66 -1.34 -9.99
C GLN A 78 -13.17 -0.84 -11.34
N ARG A 79 -12.93 0.44 -11.66
CA ARG A 79 -13.40 1.09 -12.89
C ARG A 79 -12.37 1.04 -14.02
N LEU A 80 -11.09 1.25 -13.69
CA LEU A 80 -10.03 1.47 -14.68
C LEU A 80 -9.06 0.30 -14.83
N ASN A 81 -9.04 -0.64 -13.89
CA ASN A 81 -8.16 -1.82 -13.92
C ASN A 81 -6.65 -1.47 -14.05
N CYS A 82 -6.21 -0.33 -13.50
CA CYS A 82 -4.90 0.29 -13.69
C CYS A 82 -3.76 -0.24 -12.80
N CYS A 83 -4.04 -0.84 -11.64
CA CYS A 83 -3.03 -1.40 -10.75
C CYS A 83 -2.71 -2.83 -11.16
N MET A 84 -1.45 -3.18 -11.44
CA MET A 84 -1.10 -4.55 -11.83
C MET A 84 -0.88 -5.46 -10.62
N GLU A 85 -0.20 -4.94 -9.60
CA GLU A 85 0.15 -5.67 -8.40
C GLU A 85 0.23 -4.72 -7.20
N VAL A 86 0.20 -5.32 -6.03
CA VAL A 86 0.56 -4.67 -4.78
C VAL A 86 2.05 -4.93 -4.57
N ILE A 87 2.83 -3.87 -4.36
CA ILE A 87 4.26 -4.00 -4.07
C ILE A 87 4.40 -4.72 -2.72
N LYS A 88 5.08 -5.87 -2.77
CA LYS A 88 5.45 -6.67 -1.61
C LYS A 88 6.92 -6.39 -1.33
N GLU A 89 7.22 -5.35 -0.55
CA GLU A 89 8.61 -5.09 -0.17
C GLU A 89 9.07 -6.09 0.90
N VAL A 90 10.05 -6.93 0.55
CA VAL A 90 10.73 -7.78 1.52
C VAL A 90 11.88 -6.99 2.14
N HIS A 91 11.68 -6.40 3.31
CA HIS A 91 12.80 -5.95 4.13
C HIS A 91 13.49 -7.19 4.75
N LEU A 92 14.53 -7.66 4.07
CA LEU A 92 15.51 -8.64 4.58
C LEU A 92 16.50 -7.93 5.52
N SER A 93 16.06 -7.46 6.69
CA SER A 93 17.02 -6.96 7.69
C SER A 93 17.05 -7.71 9.02
N GLU A 94 16.05 -8.50 9.41
CA GLU A 94 16.15 -9.33 10.64
C GLU A 94 15.29 -10.60 10.60
N ILE A 95 15.46 -11.48 9.60
CA ILE A 95 15.08 -12.89 9.79
C ILE A 95 16.16 -13.54 10.65
N GLY A 96 16.21 -13.12 11.91
CA GLY A 96 16.76 -13.91 12.99
C GLY A 96 16.01 -15.23 13.01
N HIS A 97 16.73 -16.26 12.58
CA HIS A 97 16.56 -17.71 12.64
C HIS A 97 15.56 -18.33 13.66
N LEU A 98 14.34 -17.83 13.86
CA LEU A 98 13.41 -18.46 14.81
C LEU A 98 11.95 -17.99 14.72
N PHE A 99 11.30 -17.97 13.54
CA PHE A 99 9.83 -17.96 13.56
C PHE A 99 9.23 -19.00 12.61
N SER A 100 8.70 -20.04 13.26
CA SER A 100 7.84 -21.07 12.73
C SER A 100 6.76 -20.47 11.83
N VAL A 101 6.69 -21.04 10.64
CA VAL A 101 5.64 -20.93 9.63
C VAL A 101 4.26 -20.98 10.29
N THR A 102 3.67 -19.81 10.53
CA THR A 102 2.24 -19.67 10.74
C THR A 102 1.76 -18.62 9.74
N ALA A 103 0.68 -18.96 9.03
CA ALA A 103 0.12 -18.28 7.85
C ALA A 103 -0.44 -16.86 8.13
N THR A 104 0.07 -16.21 9.17
CA THR A 104 -0.39 -14.93 9.72
C THR A 104 0.64 -13.82 9.43
N ALA A 105 1.88 -14.15 9.01
CA ALA A 105 2.95 -13.17 8.74
C ALA A 105 2.90 -12.53 7.33
N VAL A 106 1.70 -12.35 6.77
CA VAL A 106 1.46 -11.59 5.52
C VAL A 106 0.55 -10.39 5.81
N TYR A 107 0.72 -9.76 6.96
CA TYR A 107 0.16 -8.43 7.20
C TYR A 107 1.01 -7.43 6.43
N PHE A 108 0.55 -7.13 5.22
CA PHE A 108 0.98 -6.03 4.35
C PHE A 108 2.28 -5.34 4.67
N GLN A 109 3.31 -5.70 3.91
CA GLN A 109 4.61 -5.05 3.99
C GLN A 109 4.52 -3.53 3.76
N ALA A 110 3.63 -3.03 2.88
CA ALA A 110 3.45 -1.58 2.72
C ALA A 110 2.92 -0.88 3.98
N PHE A 111 1.95 -1.47 4.69
CA PHE A 111 1.47 -0.93 5.96
C PHE A 111 2.49 -1.13 7.10
N GLY A 112 3.27 -2.21 7.06
CA GLY A 112 4.40 -2.44 7.96
C GLY A 112 5.48 -1.38 7.80
N VAL A 113 5.90 -1.09 6.55
CA VAL A 113 6.88 -0.04 6.21
C VAL A 113 6.35 1.34 6.62
N ALA A 114 5.07 1.63 6.37
CA ALA A 114 4.46 2.88 6.82
C ALA A 114 4.48 3.00 8.36
N ALA A 115 4.12 1.94 9.08
CA ALA A 115 4.11 1.93 10.54
C ALA A 115 5.54 2.02 11.14
N GLU A 116 6.53 1.40 10.50
CA GLU A 116 7.93 1.53 10.89
C GLU A 116 8.46 2.93 10.63
N ALA A 117 8.08 3.53 9.49
CA ALA A 117 8.40 4.91 9.18
C ALA A 117 7.78 5.85 10.24
N ASP A 118 6.52 5.66 10.59
CA ASP A 118 5.85 6.41 11.67
C ASP A 118 6.61 6.27 12.99
N LYS A 119 6.97 5.04 13.38
CA LYS A 119 7.77 4.80 14.59
C LYS A 119 9.13 5.50 14.57
N LYS A 120 9.77 5.55 13.41
CA LYS A 120 11.14 6.08 13.25
C LYS A 120 11.19 7.60 13.18
N TRP A 121 10.19 8.23 12.56
CA TRP A 121 10.25 9.64 12.19
C TRP A 121 9.17 10.52 12.85
N SER A 122 8.19 9.93 13.54
CA SER A 122 7.21 10.72 14.30
C SER A 122 7.90 11.56 15.37
N GLY A 123 7.58 12.86 15.42
CA GLY A 123 8.14 13.81 16.38
C GLY A 123 9.60 14.21 16.12
N VAL A 124 10.23 13.72 15.04
CA VAL A 124 11.59 14.11 14.65
C VAL A 124 11.55 15.42 13.86
N GLU A 125 12.32 16.43 14.28
CA GLU A 125 12.35 17.75 13.64
C GLU A 125 12.84 17.72 12.17
N SER A 126 13.75 16.80 11.85
CA SER A 126 14.35 16.67 10.52
C SER A 126 14.00 15.33 9.89
N LYS A 127 12.80 15.23 9.30
CA LYS A 127 12.37 14.02 8.58
C LYS A 127 12.88 14.02 7.13
N PRO A 128 13.00 12.84 6.51
CA PRO A 128 13.27 12.73 5.09
C PRO A 128 12.23 13.51 4.25
N PRO A 129 12.61 14.19 3.16
CA PRO A 129 11.68 15.01 2.36
C PRO A 129 10.46 14.27 1.79
N MET A 130 10.59 12.95 1.57
CA MET A 130 9.55 12.07 1.01
C MET A 130 8.95 11.13 2.06
N TYR A 131 9.18 11.41 3.35
CA TYR A 131 8.62 10.64 4.44
C TYR A 131 7.09 10.47 4.30
N GLY A 132 6.63 9.22 4.42
CA GLY A 132 5.22 8.87 4.48
C GLY A 132 4.41 9.07 3.19
N ILE A 133 5.05 9.46 2.08
CA ILE A 133 4.38 9.67 0.80
C ILE A 133 4.11 8.32 0.12
N PRO A 134 2.85 7.93 -0.11
CA PRO A 134 2.54 6.75 -0.92
C PRO A 134 2.89 7.00 -2.38
N PHE A 135 3.52 6.03 -3.04
CA PHE A 135 3.85 6.11 -4.46
C PHE A 135 3.41 4.85 -5.20
N SER A 136 3.33 4.98 -6.53
CA SER A 136 3.12 3.85 -7.43
C SER A 136 4.19 3.89 -8.51
N VAL A 137 4.59 2.72 -8.98
CA VAL A 137 5.53 2.58 -10.09
C VAL A 137 4.88 1.83 -11.24
N LYS A 138 5.37 2.06 -12.46
CA LYS A 138 4.97 1.28 -13.63
C LYS A 138 5.60 -0.12 -13.52
N GLY A 139 4.92 -1.18 -13.95
CA GLY A 139 5.43 -2.55 -13.77
C GLY A 139 6.65 -2.94 -14.62
N ASN A 140 7.27 -2.00 -15.33
CA ASN A 140 8.58 -2.18 -15.94
C ASN A 140 9.72 -1.67 -15.05
N PHE A 141 9.41 -1.12 -13.87
CA PHE A 141 10.40 -0.83 -12.84
C PHE A 141 10.67 -2.09 -12.02
N TYR A 142 11.95 -2.35 -11.74
CA TYR A 142 12.36 -3.41 -10.84
C TYR A 142 12.27 -2.89 -9.41
N VAL A 143 11.39 -3.49 -8.61
CA VAL A 143 11.12 -3.15 -7.21
C VAL A 143 11.25 -4.41 -6.37
#